data_AF-A0A7X2MXN8-F1
#
_entry.id   AF-A0A7X2MXN8-F1
#
_cell.length_a   1.000
_cell.length_b   1.000
_cell.length_c   1.000
_cell.angle_alpha   90.00
_cell.angle_beta   90.00
_cell.angle_gamma   90.00
#
_symmetry.space_group_name_H-M   'P 1'
#
loop_
_entity.id
_entity.type
_entity.pdbx_description
1 polymer ?
#
loop_
_entity_poly.entity_id
_entity_poly.type
_entity_poly.pdbx_seq_one_letter_code
_entity_poly.pdbx_strand_id
1 'polypeptide(L)'
;MNFALITNSQEKAFVPLFTDWLEFEKSYSKDEWNGMIININDALSKAKNNEGMVINPFGENLIISNVLASEIFKDLFRNNII
;
A
#
# COMPACT_ATOMS: atom_id res chain seq x y z
N MET A 1 -7.74 -12.75 -4.41
CA MET A 1 -7.61 -11.57 -5.31
C MET A 1 -6.15 -11.19 -5.35
N ASN A 2 -5.60 -11.01 -6.55
CA ASN A 2 -4.21 -10.56 -6.73
C ASN A 2 -4.23 -9.06 -7.03
N PHE A 3 -3.35 -8.31 -6.37
CA PHE A 3 -3.14 -6.88 -6.62
C PHE A 3 -1.88 -6.71 -7.47
N ALA A 4 -1.81 -5.63 -8.25
CA ALA A 4 -0.55 -5.21 -8.85
C ALA A 4 0.48 -4.93 -7.75
N LEU A 5 1.75 -5.21 -8.02
CA LEU A 5 2.87 -4.85 -7.17
C LEU A 5 3.79 -3.91 -7.95
N ILE A 6 4.34 -2.92 -7.25
CA ILE A 6 5.40 -2.06 -7.79
C ILE A 6 6.73 -2.49 -7.20
N THR A 7 7.73 -2.63 -8.05
CA THR A 7 9.10 -2.98 -7.65
C THR A 7 9.97 -1.73 -7.57
N ASN A 8 10.78 -1.63 -6.51
CA ASN A 8 11.82 -0.60 -6.43
C ASN A 8 13.13 -1.05 -7.13
N SER A 9 14.16 -0.21 -7.09
CA SER A 9 15.48 -0.51 -7.67
C SER A 9 16.24 -1.68 -7.03
N GLN A 10 15.78 -2.16 -5.87
CA GLN A 10 16.31 -3.33 -5.17
C GLN A 10 15.44 -4.58 -5.43
N GLU A 11 14.56 -4.54 -6.43
CA GLU A 11 13.62 -5.61 -6.78
C GLU A 11 12.62 -5.98 -5.67
N LYS A 12 12.45 -5.12 -4.66
CA LYS A 12 11.46 -5.31 -3.60
C LYS A 12 10.09 -4.89 -4.08
N ALA A 13 9.09 -5.73 -3.84
CA ALA A 13 7.74 -5.58 -4.35
C ALA A 13 6.76 -5.07 -3.29
N PHE A 14 6.15 -3.91 -3.54
CA PHE A 14 5.25 -3.22 -2.62
C PHE A 14 3.83 -3.17 -3.17
N VAL A 15 2.85 -3.24 -2.27
CA VAL A 15 1.44 -3.00 -2.61
C VAL A 15 1.23 -1.50 -2.79
N PRO A 16 0.80 -1.02 -3.98
CA PRO A 16 0.55 0.38 -4.20
C PRO A 16 -0.80 0.81 -3.62
N LEU A 17 -0.81 1.93 -2.92
CA LEU A 17 -1.99 2.62 -2.42
C LEU A 17 -2.03 4.04 -2.99
N PHE A 18 -3.23 4.53 -3.20
CA PHE A 18 -3.48 5.81 -3.85
C PHE A 18 -4.48 6.62 -3.02
N THR A 19 -4.21 7.90 -2.82
CA THR A 19 -5.11 8.81 -2.10
C THR A 19 -6.34 9.19 -2.91
N ASP A 20 -6.23 9.15 -4.23
CA ASP A 20 -7.24 9.57 -5.20
C ASP A 20 -6.95 9.00 -6.59
N TRP A 21 -7.86 9.23 -7.53
CA TRP A 21 -7.72 8.73 -8.91
C TRP A 21 -6.60 9.39 -9.70
N LEU A 22 -6.26 10.65 -9.39
CA LEU A 22 -5.19 11.34 -10.11
C LEU A 22 -3.84 10.68 -9.81
N GLU A 23 -3.60 10.29 -8.56
CA GLU A 23 -2.39 9.54 -8.17
C GLU A 23 -2.37 8.12 -8.76
N PHE A 24 -3.53 7.46 -8.85
CA PHE A 24 -3.66 6.15 -9.48
C PHE A 24 -3.30 6.19 -10.97
N GLU A 25 -3.84 7.15 -11.73
CA GLU A 25 -3.63 7.29 -13.17
C GLU A 25 -2.17 7.60 -13.55
N LYS A 26 -1.34 8.07 -12.60
CA LYS A 26 0.12 8.20 -12.81
C LYS A 26 0.83 6.86 -12.90
N SER A 27 0.26 5.81 -12.31
CA SER A 27 0.87 4.48 -12.20
C SER A 27 0.24 3.46 -13.12
N TYR A 28 -1.08 3.53 -13.28
CA TYR A 28 -1.89 2.52 -13.97
C TYR A 28 -2.91 3.18 -14.89
N SER A 29 -3.10 2.60 -16.08
CA SER A 29 -4.20 3.02 -16.95
C SER A 29 -5.54 2.53 -16.38
N LYS A 30 -6.52 3.44 -16.27
CA LYS A 30 -7.89 3.10 -15.86
C LYS A 30 -8.63 2.20 -16.84
N ASP A 31 -8.15 2.10 -18.08
CA ASP A 31 -8.75 1.23 -19.10
C ASP A 31 -8.31 -0.23 -18.92
N GLU A 32 -7.23 -0.47 -18.18
CA GLU A 32 -6.64 -1.79 -17.93
C GLU A 32 -6.81 -2.23 -16.48
N TRP A 33 -6.80 -1.28 -15.55
CA TRP A 33 -6.78 -1.54 -14.12
C TRP A 33 -7.95 -0.87 -13.39
N ASN A 34 -8.45 -1.58 -12.39
CA ASN A 34 -9.43 -1.06 -11.44
C ASN A 34 -8.78 -0.84 -10.07
N GLY A 35 -9.28 0.15 -9.34
CA GLY A 35 -8.94 0.36 -7.93
C GLY A 35 -9.89 -0.36 -6.98
N MET A 36 -9.40 -0.70 -5.79
CA MET A 36 -10.21 -1.20 -4.68
C MET A 36 -10.09 -0.21 -3.52
N ILE A 37 -11.22 0.29 -3.02
CA ILE A 37 -11.25 1.06 -1.78
C ILE A 37 -11.09 0.08 -0.62
N ILE A 38 -10.08 0.32 0.22
CA ILE A 38 -9.78 -0.50 1.40
C ILE A 38 -9.68 0.38 2.63
N ASN A 39 -9.96 -0.20 3.80
CA ASN A 39 -9.68 0.46 5.07
C ASN A 39 -8.20 0.28 5.46
N ILE A 40 -7.78 0.97 6.52
CA ILE A 40 -6.40 0.93 7.01
C ILE A 40 -5.97 -0.46 7.52
N ASN A 41 -6.89 -1.25 8.07
CA ASN A 41 -6.58 -2.60 8.58
C ASN A 41 -6.25 -3.55 7.44
N ASP A 42 -7.04 -3.50 6.36
CA ASP A 42 -6.81 -4.28 5.15
C ASP A 42 -5.49 -3.88 4.50
N ALA A 43 -5.19 -2.57 4.46
CA ALA A 43 -3.93 -2.06 3.95
C ALA A 43 -2.74 -2.61 4.76
N LEU A 44 -2.76 -2.47 6.08
CA LEU A 44 -1.70 -2.95 6.97
C LEU A 44 -1.53 -4.47 6.91
N SER A 45 -2.62 -5.23 6.86
CA SER A 45 -2.61 -6.68 6.71
C SER A 45 -1.95 -7.11 5.39
N LYS A 46 -2.28 -6.44 4.28
CA LYS A 46 -1.64 -6.70 2.98
C LYS A 46 -0.15 -6.34 2.98
N ALA A 47 0.25 -5.21 3.55
CA ALA A 47 1.65 -4.82 3.63
C ALA A 47 2.48 -5.82 4.44
N LYS A 48 1.95 -6.33 5.55
CA LYS A 48 2.61 -7.35 6.37
C LYS A 48 2.90 -8.63 5.57
N ASN A 49 2.02 -9.00 4.64
CA ASN A 49 2.15 -10.20 3.82
C ASN A 49 3.03 -10.01 2.57
N ASN A 50 3.59 -8.82 2.34
CA ASN A 50 4.49 -8.48 1.22
C ASN A 50 5.76 -7.79 1.78
N GLU A 51 6.60 -7.17 0.93
CA GLU A 51 7.73 -6.34 1.39
C GLU A 51 7.26 -5.03 2.05
N GLY A 52 6.00 -4.64 1.82
CA GLY A 52 5.35 -3.49 2.41
C GLY A 52 4.26 -2.91 1.49
N MET A 53 3.94 -1.65 1.72
CA MET A 53 3.10 -0.83 0.85
C MET A 53 3.81 0.47 0.49
N VAL A 54 3.37 1.09 -0.60
CA VAL A 54 3.80 2.42 -1.03
C VAL A 54 2.58 3.27 -1.33
N ILE A 55 2.51 4.47 -0.74
CA ILE A 55 1.42 5.41 -0.99
C ILE A 55 1.90 6.44 -2.02
N ASN A 56 1.11 6.64 -3.07
CA ASN A 56 1.38 7.57 -4.18
C ASN A 56 2.80 7.37 -4.76
N PRO A 57 3.09 6.23 -5.41
CA PRO A 57 4.46 5.85 -5.82
C PRO A 57 5.16 6.85 -6.74
N PHE A 58 4.39 7.55 -7.57
CA PHE A 58 4.87 8.61 -8.48
C PHE A 58 4.48 10.02 -8.02
N GLY A 59 4.06 10.16 -6.76
CA GLY A 59 3.82 11.41 -6.05
C GLY A 59 4.76 11.50 -4.84
N GLU A 60 4.19 11.53 -3.64
CA GLU A 60 4.94 11.61 -2.37
C GLU A 60 5.81 10.36 -2.09
N ASN A 61 5.45 9.20 -2.65
CA ASN A 61 6.19 7.95 -2.54
C ASN A 61 6.49 7.52 -1.08
N LEU A 62 5.45 7.48 -0.25
CA LEU A 62 5.59 7.09 1.17
C LEU A 62 5.67 5.56 1.28
N ILE A 63 6.84 5.06 1.65
CA ILE A 63 7.09 3.62 1.81
C ILE A 63 6.82 3.21 3.26
N ILE A 64 5.94 2.24 3.43
CA ILE A 64 5.69 1.57 4.71
C ILE A 64 6.14 0.12 4.56
N SER A 65 7.31 -0.20 5.10
CA SER A 65 7.82 -1.58 5.10
C SER A 65 6.91 -2.51 5.91
N ASN A 66 7.01 -3.81 5.66
CA ASN A 66 6.29 -4.81 6.46
C ASN A 66 6.64 -4.77 7.97
N VAL A 67 7.87 -4.39 8.34
CA VAL A 67 8.29 -4.17 9.73
C VAL A 67 7.52 -3.00 10.32
N LEU A 68 7.55 -1.84 9.66
CA LEU A 68 6.85 -0.64 10.12
C LEU A 68 5.33 -0.85 10.16
N ALA A 69 4.76 -1.53 9.16
CA ALA A 69 3.34 -1.89 9.14
C ALA A 69 2.98 -2.77 10.34
N SER A 70 3.85 -3.70 10.73
CA SER A 70 3.65 -4.55 11.91
C SER A 70 3.72 -3.77 13.22
N GLU A 71 4.56 -2.74 13.30
CA GLU A 71 4.64 -1.84 14.47
C GLU A 71 3.39 -0.97 14.57
N ILE A 72 2.99 -0.32 13.48
CA ILE A 72 1.78 0.49 13.42
C ILE A 72 0.56 -0.36 13.81
N PHE A 73 0.42 -1.56 13.25
CA PHE A 73 -0.70 -2.44 13.58
C PHE A 73 -0.74 -2.79 15.07
N LYS A 74 0.41 -3.11 15.69
CA LYS A 74 0.48 -3.39 17.13
C LYS A 74 0.08 -2.17 17.97
N ASP A 75 0.52 -0.98 17.59
CA ASP A 75 0.24 0.23 18.35
C ASP A 75 -1.22 0.67 18.21
N LEU A 76 -1.82 0.56 17.01
CA LEU A 76 -3.25 0.82 16.83
C LEU A 76 -4.11 -0.15 17.64
N PHE A 77 -3.75 -1.45 17.66
CA PHE A 77 -4.42 -2.47 18.46
C PHE A 77 -4.31 -2.20 19.96
N ARG A 78 -3.10 -1.88 20.46
CA ARG A 78 -2.87 -1.53 21.88
C ARG A 78 -3.71 -0.35 22.35
N ASN A 79 -3.95 0.61 21.45
CA ASN A 79 -4.71 1.82 21.75
C ASN A 79 -6.21 1.69 21.46
N ASN A 80 -6.71 0.49 21.13
CA ASN A 80 -8.11 0.22 20.77
C ASN A 80 -8.63 1.12 19.62
N ILE A 81 -7.76 1.46 18.67
CA ILE A 81 -8.14 2.22 17.47
C ILE A 81 -8.69 1.26 16.40
N ILE A 82 -8.15 0.04 16.35
CA ILE A 82 -8.52 -1.04 15.42
C ILE A 82 -8.59 -2.38 16.14
#